data_AF-A0A9E4UAG0-F1
#
_entry.id   AF-A0A9E4UAG0-F1
#
_cell.length_a   1.000
_cell.length_b   1.000
_cell.length_c   1.000
_cell.angle_alpha   90.00
_cell.angle_beta   90.00
_cell.angle_gamma   90.00
#
_symmetry.space_group_name_H-M   'P 1'
#
loop_
_entity.id
_entity.type
_entity.pdbx_description
1 polymer ?
#
loop_
_entity_poly.entity_id
_entity_poly.type
_entity_poly.pdbx_seq_one_letter_code
_entity_poly.pdbx_strand_id
1 'polypeptide(L)' 'LAQKAPDLLVSAYALKNGIIEALDSPRHRHRWVVGVQWHPERRGEVARHFQRLFARLVAVASETREQA' A
#
# COMPACT_ATOMS: atom_id res chain seq x y z
N LEU A 1 9.97 9.56 16.42
CA LEU A 1 9.18 8.42 15.89
C LEU A 1 8.35 8.92 14.73
N ALA A 2 8.22 8.17 13.65
CA ALA A 2 7.36 8.57 12.53
C ALA A 2 5.90 8.68 13.01
N GLN A 3 5.24 9.79 12.71
CA GLN A 3 3.83 9.99 13.01
C GLN A 3 3.01 9.91 11.72
N LYS A 4 1.96 9.10 11.75
CA LYS A 4 0.92 9.06 10.71
C LYS A 4 -0.25 9.94 11.11
N ALA A 5 -1.06 10.33 10.13
CA ALA A 5 -2.37 10.91 10.42
C ALA A 5 -3.24 9.92 11.24
N PRO A 6 -4.14 10.40 12.11
CA PRO A 6 -5.01 9.53 12.92
C PRO A 6 -5.81 8.54 12.07
N ASP A 7 -6.28 8.99 10.90
CA ASP A 7 -7.17 8.25 10.00
C ASP A 7 -6.47 7.25 9.07
N LEU A 8 -5.16 7.07 9.19
CA LEU A 8 -4.43 6.04 8.46
C LEU A 8 -4.13 4.86 9.39
N LEU A 9 -3.99 3.66 8.85
CA LEU A 9 -3.46 2.50 9.56
C LEU A 9 -2.01 2.26 9.15
N VAL A 10 -1.18 1.81 10.10
CA VAL A 10 0.16 1.30 9.75
C VAL A 10 0.04 -0.17 9.42
N SER A 11 0.57 -0.55 8.26
CA SER A 11 0.49 -1.92 7.75
C SER A 11 1.86 -2.61 7.72
N ALA A 12 2.94 -1.83 7.75
CA ALA A 12 4.30 -2.36 7.85
C ALA A 12 5.24 -1.40 8.59
N TYR A 13 6.16 -1.99 9.34
CA TYR A 13 7.31 -1.31 9.94
C TYR A 13 8.59 -1.95 9.44
N ALA A 14 9.65 -1.15 9.26
CA ALA A 14 10.98 -1.63 9.00
C ALA A 14 11.52 -2.41 10.21
N LEU A 15 12.01 -3.63 9.98
CA LEU A 15 12.51 -4.51 11.04
C LEU A 15 13.68 -3.91 11.84
N LYS A 16 14.50 -3.08 11.21
CA LYS A 16 15.75 -2.56 11.79
C LYS A 16 15.53 -1.41 12.78
N ASN A 17 14.60 -0.50 12.47
CA ASN A 17 14.48 0.78 13.16
C ASN A 17 13.03 1.21 13.45
N GLY A 18 12.04 0.38 13.11
CA GLY A 18 10.62 0.67 13.38
C GLY A 18 10.07 1.86 12.60
N ILE A 19 10.73 2.30 11.52
CA ILE A 19 10.16 3.31 10.62
C ILE A 19 8.94 2.72 9.91
N ILE A 20 7.91 3.53 9.72
CA ILE A 20 6.71 3.13 8.98
C ILE A 20 7.08 2.94 7.51
N GLU A 21 6.79 1.76 6.97
CA GLU A 21 7.09 1.40 5.58
C GLU A 21 5.82 1.27 4.72
N ALA A 22 4.66 1.03 5.34
CA ALA A 22 3.38 1.00 4.63
C ALA A 22 2.23 1.59 5.47
N LEU A 23 1.32 2.25 4.77
CA LEU A 23 0.09 2.82 5.30
C LEU A 23 -1.10 2.41 4.44
N ASP A 24 -2.21 2.09 5.08
CA ASP A 24 -3.50 1.83 4.42
C ASP A 24 -4.55 2.82 4.92
N SER A 25 -5.49 3.21 4.05
CA SER A 25 -6.66 3.97 4.49
C SER A 25 -7.83 3.02 4.81
N PRO A 26 -8.34 3.00 6.05
CA PRO A 26 -9.48 2.16 6.44
C PRO A 26 -10.84 2.80 6.14
N ARG A 27 -10.87 3.99 5.54
CA ARG A 27 -12.13 4.72 5.32
C ARG A 27 -13.01 3.97 4.31
N HIS A 28 -14.26 3.69 4.69
CA HIS A 28 -15.23 2.95 3.88
C HIS A 28 -15.48 3.54 2.47
N ARG A 29 -15.31 4.87 2.29
CA ARG A 29 -15.44 5.52 0.96
C ARG A 29 -14.21 5.33 0.07
N HIS A 30 -13.07 4.97 0.66
CA HIS A 30 -11.85 4.67 -0.09
C HIS A 30 -11.88 3.21 -0.49
N ARG A 31 -12.03 2.92 -1.79
CA ARG A 31 -12.07 1.53 -2.28
C ARG A 31 -10.76 0.78 -2.01
N TRP A 32 -9.65 1.43 -2.34
CA TRP A 32 -8.31 0.89 -2.10
C TRP A 32 -7.27 2.02 -2.16
N VAL A 33 -6.66 2.35 -1.02
CA VAL A 33 -5.62 3.38 -0.92
C VAL A 33 -4.52 2.84 -0.02
N VAL A 34 -3.38 2.56 -0.65
CA VAL A 34 -2.18 1.99 -0.03
C VAL A 34 -0.98 2.85 -0.42
N GLY A 35 -0.16 3.20 0.55
CA GLY A 35 1.13 3.85 0.34
C GLY A 35 2.26 2.99 0.88
N VAL A 36 3.34 2.83 0.12
CA VAL A 36 4.54 2.09 0.52
C VAL A 36 5.78 2.96 0.31
N GLN A 37 6.77 2.85 1.18
CA GLN A 37 8.01 3.61 1.09
C GLN A 37 9.06 2.90 0.21
N TRP A 38 9.05 1.56 0.17
CA TRP A 38 9.93 0.80 -0.72
C TRP A 38 9.52 0.88 -2.19
N HIS A 39 10.36 0.31 -3.06
CA HIS A 39 10.19 0.30 -4.52
C HIS A 39 9.63 -1.05 -5.03
N PRO A 40 8.31 -1.34 -4.94
CA PRO A 40 7.72 -2.59 -5.42
C PRO A 40 7.89 -2.82 -6.94
N GLU A 41 8.20 -1.77 -7.70
CA GLU A 41 8.44 -1.78 -9.14
C GLU A 41 9.81 -2.39 -9.51
N ARG A 42 10.80 -2.33 -8.61
CA ARG A 42 12.17 -2.81 -8.86
C ARG A 42 12.27 -4.32 -8.68
N ARG A 43 11.87 -5.05 -9.72
CA ARG A 43 11.91 -6.52 -9.73
C ARG A 43 13.34 -7.02 -9.47
N GLY A 44 13.49 -7.99 -8.56
CA GLY A 44 14.79 -8.57 -8.20
C GLY A 44 15.51 -7.87 -7.03
N GLU A 45 15.18 -6.61 -6.75
CA GLU A 45 15.68 -5.88 -5.56
C GLU A 45 14.78 -6.10 -4.33
N VAL A 46 13.48 -6.32 -4.56
CA VAL A 46 12.50 -6.58 -3.49
C VAL A 46 11.87 -7.96 -3.64
N ALA A 47 11.30 -8.47 -2.54
CA ALA A 47 10.63 -9.76 -2.55
C ALA A 47 9.49 -9.78 -3.58
N ARG A 48 9.46 -10.83 -4.43
CA ARG A 48 8.52 -10.95 -5.56
C ARG A 48 7.06 -10.74 -5.18
N HIS A 49 6.69 -11.10 -3.95
CA HIS A 49 5.32 -10.97 -3.48
C HIS A 49 4.81 -9.52 -3.38
N PHE A 50 5.70 -8.52 -3.32
CA PHE A 50 5.29 -7.11 -3.31
C PHE A 50 4.69 -6.63 -4.64
N GLN A 51 4.96 -7.35 -5.74
CA GLN A 51 4.33 -7.07 -7.04
C GLN A 51 2.80 -7.25 -7.02
N ARG A 52 2.27 -7.99 -6.04
CA ARG A 52 0.82 -8.14 -5.85
C ARG A 52 0.12 -6.81 -5.58
N LEU A 53 0.82 -5.79 -5.10
CA LEU A 53 0.28 -4.44 -4.94
C LEU A 53 -0.21 -3.88 -6.28
N PHE A 54 0.56 -4.06 -7.36
CA PHE A 54 0.17 -3.62 -8.70
C PHE A 54 -0.99 -4.45 -9.26
N ALA A 55 -0.99 -5.77 -9.04
CA ALA A 55 -2.10 -6.61 -9.45
C ALA A 55 -3.41 -6.17 -8.79
N ARG A 56 -3.38 -5.85 -7.49
CA ARG A 56 -4.55 -5.34 -6.78
C ARG A 56 -4.96 -3.94 -7.25
N LEU A 57 -4.00 -3.05 -7.48
CA LEU A 57 -4.27 -1.70 -8.02
C LEU A 57 -5.03 -1.78 -9.36
N VAL A 58 -4.56 -2.62 -10.29
CA VAL A 58 -5.20 -2.80 -11.60
C VAL A 58 -6.60 -3.40 -11.48
N ALA A 59 -6.77 -4.41 -10.61
CA ALA A 59 -8.07 -5.03 -10.38
C ALA A 59 -9.11 -3.99 -9.88
N VAL A 60 -8.78 -3.23 -8.84
CA VAL A 60 -9.68 -2.21 -8.27
C VAL A 60 -9.96 -1.07 -9.26
N ALA A 61 -8.96 -0.68 -10.06
CA ALA A 61 -9.14 0.32 -11.10
C ALA A 61 -10.08 -0.16 -12.23
N SER A 62 -10.11 -1.47 -12.51
CA SER A 62 -10.98 -2.05 -13.53
C SER A 62 -12.43 -2.14 -13.05
N GLU A 63 -12.64 -2.60 -11.80
CA GLU A 63 -13.97 -2.59 -11.13
C GLU A 63 -14.61 -1.20 -11.14
N THR A 64 -13.79 -0.16 -10.97
CA THR A 64 -14.23 1.24 -10.98
C THR A 64 -14.80 1.67 -12.33
N ARG A 65 -14.22 1.19 -13.43
CA ARG A 65 -14.63 1.55 -14.80
C ARG A 65 -15.93 0.88 -15.21
N GLU A 66 -16.22 -0.30 -14.66
CA GLU A 66 -17.48 -1.02 -14.91
C GLU A 66 -18.66 -0.42 -14.13
N GLN A 67 -18.38 0.34 -13.06
CA GLN A 67 -19.38 1.00 -12.21
C GLN A 67 -19.67 2.46 -12.61
N ALA A 68 -18.97 3.00 -13.61
CA ALA A 68 -19.10 4.37 -14.12
C ALA A 68 -19.84 4.39 -15.45
#